data_AF-K9PRD2-F1
#
_entry.id   AF-K9PRD2-F1
#
_cell.length_a   1.000
_cell.length_b   1.000
_cell.length_c   1.000
_cell.angle_alpha   90.00
_cell.angle_beta   90.00
_cell.angle_gamma   90.00
#
_symmetry.space_group_name_H-M   'P 1'
#
loop_
_entity.id
_entity.type
_entity.pdbx_description
1 polymer ?
#
loop_
_entity_poly.entity_id
_entity_poly.type
_entity_poly.pdbx_seq_one_letter_code
_entity_poly.pdbx_strand_id
1 'polypeptide(L)'
;MKKLDRKIADVTWASNRVVNEITSAGGNLISVRSTGKCYQKIDCTTLMKTMKTLLKRSALLLALPISVLVNFSLPASADSTAGIILSTKCQGGYNINIWQNYNSGELLYRATNPSGNLSLGKGTKQATEGVQVYKFRNRNYEYWVWDGTLDNAQSGTLEVYKNNRILMRQTCRKS
;
A
#
# COMPACT_ATOMS: atom_id res chain seq x y z
N MET A 1 9.40 -19.48 -42.36
CA MET A 1 9.30 -18.69 -41.11
C MET A 1 7.94 -18.99 -40.50
N LYS A 2 7.77 -19.91 -39.54
CA LYS A 2 8.22 -19.94 -38.14
C LYS A 2 7.63 -18.83 -37.26
N LYS A 3 6.91 -19.30 -36.24
CA LYS A 3 6.75 -18.73 -34.89
C LYS A 3 5.97 -17.41 -34.80
N LEU A 4 4.69 -17.50 -34.40
CA LEU A 4 4.23 -16.76 -33.22
C LEU A 4 2.90 -17.18 -32.59
N ASP A 5 2.18 -18.21 -33.06
CA ASP A 5 0.85 -18.53 -32.47
C ASP A 5 0.81 -19.57 -31.33
N ARG A 6 1.80 -19.58 -30.44
CA ARG A 6 1.71 -20.43 -29.23
C ARG A 6 2.68 -20.01 -28.14
N LYS A 7 2.42 -18.88 -27.48
CA LYS A 7 3.17 -18.48 -26.27
C LYS A 7 2.49 -17.44 -25.37
N ILE A 8 1.15 -17.50 -25.23
CA ILE A 8 0.44 -16.80 -24.16
C ILE A 8 -0.73 -17.68 -23.66
N ALA A 9 -0.36 -18.88 -23.23
CA ALA A 9 -1.11 -19.77 -22.33
C ALA A 9 -0.04 -20.69 -21.74
N ASP A 10 -0.14 -21.07 -20.47
CA ASP A 10 0.86 -21.81 -19.68
C ASP A 10 1.93 -20.98 -18.95
N VAL A 11 1.51 -19.92 -18.27
CA VAL A 11 2.15 -19.53 -17.00
C VAL A 11 1.11 -19.61 -15.89
N THR A 12 0.71 -20.84 -15.60
CA THR A 12 0.00 -21.18 -14.37
C THR A 12 0.45 -22.60 -14.03
N TRP A 13 0.79 -22.82 -12.76
CA TRP A 13 1.16 -24.11 -12.15
C TRP A 13 2.63 -24.57 -12.29
N ALA A 14 3.51 -23.97 -11.48
CA ALA A 14 4.57 -24.73 -10.76
C ALA A 14 5.38 -23.80 -9.83
N SER A 15 4.83 -23.47 -8.66
CA SER A 15 5.63 -22.96 -7.54
C SER A 15 4.85 -23.16 -6.26
N ASN A 16 4.79 -24.43 -5.84
CA ASN A 16 4.40 -24.83 -4.48
C ASN A 16 4.85 -26.28 -4.23
N ARG A 17 6.17 -26.48 -4.15
CA ARG A 17 6.76 -27.61 -3.42
C ARG A 17 8.28 -27.41 -3.28
N VAL A 18 8.70 -26.68 -2.25
CA VAL A 18 9.99 -26.98 -1.61
C VAL A 18 9.72 -27.03 -0.12
N VAL A 19 9.71 -28.25 0.34
CA VAL A 19 9.59 -28.66 1.74
C VAL A 19 10.86 -28.19 2.46
N ASN A 20 10.68 -27.52 3.59
CA ASN A 20 11.74 -27.24 4.54
C ASN A 20 12.24 -28.57 5.14
N GLU A 21 13.45 -28.98 4.81
CA GLU A 21 14.24 -29.88 5.66
C GLU A 21 15.57 -29.19 5.95
N ILE A 22 15.66 -28.63 7.16
CA ILE A 22 16.89 -28.15 7.77
C ILE A 22 17.32 -29.25 8.73
N THR A 23 18.31 -30.05 8.35
CA THR A 23 19.03 -30.92 9.27
C THR A 23 20.35 -30.26 9.63
N SER A 24 20.46 -29.83 10.90
CA SER A 24 21.71 -29.36 11.46
C SER A 24 22.62 -30.54 11.82
N ALA A 25 23.76 -30.62 11.17
CA ALA A 25 24.92 -31.36 11.67
C ALA A 25 26.12 -30.41 11.57
N GLY A 26 26.85 -30.28 12.67
CA GLY A 26 27.96 -29.33 12.82
C GLY A 26 29.03 -29.50 11.74
N GLY A 27 29.55 -28.36 11.28
CA GLY A 27 30.62 -28.27 10.29
C GLY A 27 30.33 -27.21 9.24
N ASN A 28 31.10 -26.12 9.24
CA ASN A 28 31.09 -25.10 8.19
C ASN A 28 31.43 -25.74 6.84
N LEU A 29 30.44 -26.16 6.05
CA LEU A 29 30.55 -26.51 4.63
C LEU A 29 29.14 -26.73 4.04
N ILE A 30 28.74 -25.85 3.12
CA ILE A 30 27.54 -26.06 2.30
C ILE A 30 27.99 -26.81 1.04
N SER A 31 27.55 -28.07 0.90
CA SER A 31 27.75 -28.84 -0.33
C SER A 31 26.53 -28.68 -1.23
N VAL A 32 26.69 -27.98 -2.35
CA VAL A 32 25.69 -27.91 -3.43
C VAL A 32 26.06 -28.95 -4.48
N ARG A 33 25.28 -30.03 -4.60
CA ARG A 33 25.37 -30.96 -5.75
C ARG A 33 24.63 -30.34 -6.94
N SER A 34 25.38 -29.78 -7.87
CA SER A 34 24.93 -29.55 -9.24
C SER A 34 25.63 -30.54 -10.15
N THR A 35 24.84 -31.33 -10.88
CA THR A 35 25.33 -32.24 -11.90
C THR A 35 25.94 -31.45 -13.06
N GLY A 36 27.27 -31.44 -13.15
CA GLY A 36 27.98 -31.15 -14.37
C GLY A 36 29.01 -30.02 -14.29
N LYS A 37 30.28 -30.46 -14.32
CA LYS A 37 31.48 -29.77 -14.87
C LYS A 37 32.30 -28.85 -13.93
N CYS A 38 33.50 -29.38 -13.67
CA CYS A 38 34.82 -28.78 -13.42
C CYS A 38 35.04 -27.85 -12.20
N TYR A 39 35.87 -28.38 -11.29
CA TYR A 39 36.54 -27.69 -10.20
C TYR A 39 37.55 -26.65 -10.72
N GLN A 40 37.54 -25.45 -10.15
CA GLN A 40 38.76 -24.64 -9.99
C GLN A 40 38.83 -24.09 -8.57
N LYS A 41 39.93 -24.45 -7.90
CA LYS A 41 40.31 -24.00 -6.57
C LYS A 41 40.98 -22.63 -6.74
N ILE A 42 40.29 -21.55 -6.36
CA ILE A 42 40.87 -20.21 -6.45
C ILE A 42 41.58 -19.93 -5.12
N ASP A 43 42.90 -19.79 -5.21
CA ASP A 43 43.78 -19.43 -4.12
C ASP A 43 43.61 -17.94 -3.76
N CYS A 44 43.34 -17.65 -2.50
CA CYS A 44 42.95 -16.32 -2.01
C CYS A 44 44.15 -15.35 -1.84
N THR A 45 45.33 -15.73 -2.31
CA THR A 45 46.57 -14.93 -2.20
C THR A 45 46.91 -14.14 -3.47
N THR A 46 46.23 -14.36 -4.59
CA THR A 46 46.47 -13.63 -5.87
C THR A 46 45.60 -12.38 -6.04
N LEU A 47 44.62 -12.13 -5.16
CA LEU A 47 43.69 -10.99 -5.27
C LEU A 47 44.17 -9.70 -4.57
N MET A 48 45.27 -9.75 -3.82
CA MET A 48 45.78 -8.56 -3.11
C MET A 48 46.79 -7.72 -3.90
N LYS A 49 47.22 -8.15 -5.10
CA LYS A 49 48.27 -7.47 -5.88
C LYS A 49 47.77 -6.56 -7.01
N THR A 50 46.46 -6.39 -7.17
CA THR A 50 45.84 -5.54 -8.19
C THR A 50 45.14 -4.31 -7.61
N MET A 51 45.28 -4.06 -6.30
CA MET A 51 44.96 -2.77 -5.69
C MET A 51 46.19 -1.86 -5.81
N LYS A 52 46.39 -1.14 -6.94
CA LYS A 52 47.22 0.08 -6.89
C LYS A 52 47.21 1.06 -8.07
N THR A 53 46.64 0.78 -9.26
CA THR A 53 46.96 1.67 -10.42
C THR A 53 45.81 2.04 -11.35
N LEU A 54 44.56 2.10 -10.88
CA LEU A 54 43.47 2.70 -11.70
C LEU A 54 42.53 3.63 -10.93
N LEU A 55 42.96 4.12 -9.76
CA LEU A 55 42.39 5.31 -9.14
C LEU A 55 43.15 6.53 -9.64
N LYS A 56 42.52 7.30 -10.55
CA LYS A 56 42.67 8.75 -10.80
C LYS A 56 42.50 9.03 -12.30
N ARG A 57 41.28 9.33 -12.75
CA ARG A 57 41.03 10.44 -13.70
C ARG A 57 39.58 10.71 -14.15
N SER A 58 38.59 9.91 -13.78
CA SER A 58 37.24 10.09 -14.37
C SER A 58 36.15 10.48 -13.35
N ALA A 59 36.46 11.39 -12.42
CA ALA A 59 35.59 11.70 -11.28
C ALA A 59 34.83 13.05 -11.34
N LEU A 60 34.86 13.77 -12.45
CA LEU A 60 34.11 15.03 -12.58
C LEU A 60 33.43 15.06 -13.94
N LEU A 61 32.20 15.56 -14.00
CA LEU A 61 31.27 15.62 -15.14
C LEU A 61 30.32 14.42 -15.20
N LEU A 62 29.32 14.39 -14.30
CA LEU A 62 27.93 13.97 -14.55
C LEU A 62 27.10 14.09 -13.25
N ALA A 63 27.15 15.26 -12.60
CA ALA A 63 26.30 15.58 -11.46
C ALA A 63 25.38 16.76 -11.84
N LEU A 64 24.46 16.52 -12.77
CA LEU A 64 23.26 17.34 -12.90
C LEU A 64 22.17 16.61 -12.13
N PRO A 65 21.72 17.11 -10.96
CA PRO A 65 20.52 16.60 -10.35
C PRO A 65 19.36 17.06 -11.23
N ILE A 66 18.85 16.18 -12.08
CA ILE A 66 17.51 16.36 -12.63
C ILE A 66 16.60 16.15 -11.42
N SER A 67 16.26 17.25 -10.75
CA SER A 67 15.23 17.30 -9.72
C SER A 67 13.91 16.96 -10.38
N VAL A 68 13.65 15.66 -10.59
CA VAL A 68 12.31 15.18 -10.87
C VAL A 68 11.54 15.43 -9.59
N LEU A 69 10.85 16.56 -9.53
CA LEU A 69 9.78 16.80 -8.57
C LEU A 69 8.72 15.74 -8.85
N VAL A 70 8.92 14.55 -8.30
CA VAL A 70 7.84 13.60 -8.14
C VAL A 70 6.94 14.25 -7.10
N ASN A 71 5.94 14.99 -7.58
CA ASN A 71 4.83 15.45 -6.77
C ASN A 71 4.10 14.19 -6.30
N PHE A 72 4.58 13.61 -5.20
CA PHE A 72 3.73 12.79 -4.36
C PHE A 72 2.66 13.74 -3.84
N SER A 73 1.51 13.76 -4.51
CA SER A 73 0.30 14.33 -3.94
C SER A 73 0.05 13.59 -2.63
N LEU A 74 0.55 14.15 -1.54
CA LEU A 74 0.17 13.73 -0.20
C LEU A 74 -1.35 13.81 -0.16
N PRO A 75 -2.04 12.73 0.25
CA PRO A 75 -3.50 12.76 0.34
C PRO A 75 -3.88 13.92 1.24
N ALA A 76 -4.48 14.93 0.60
CA ALA A 76 -4.70 16.30 1.07
C ALA A 76 -4.64 16.40 2.58
N SER A 77 -3.55 17.00 3.11
CA SER A 77 -3.48 17.50 4.48
C SER A 77 -4.74 18.31 4.79
N ALA A 78 -5.06 18.49 6.07
CA ALA A 78 -5.94 19.57 6.49
C ALA A 78 -5.27 20.90 6.07
N ASP A 79 -5.40 21.22 4.80
CA ASP A 79 -4.94 22.43 4.15
C ASP A 79 -6.12 23.40 4.24
N SER A 80 -5.85 24.71 4.24
CA SER A 80 -6.86 25.77 4.35
C SER A 80 -7.91 25.73 3.23
N THR A 81 -7.77 24.80 2.29
CA THR A 81 -8.61 24.53 1.13
C THR A 81 -9.78 23.58 1.41
N ALA A 82 -9.88 22.97 2.60
CA ALA A 82 -10.98 22.08 2.96
C ALA A 82 -11.50 22.30 4.39
N GLY A 83 -12.81 22.07 4.60
CA GLY A 83 -13.48 22.16 5.90
C GLY A 83 -14.01 20.81 6.36
N ILE A 84 -13.97 20.54 7.66
CA ILE A 84 -14.64 19.36 8.25
C ILE A 84 -16.14 19.58 8.14
N ILE A 85 -16.85 18.63 7.53
CA ILE A 85 -18.31 18.61 7.48
C ILE A 85 -18.90 17.52 8.38
N LEU A 86 -18.10 16.51 8.75
CA LEU A 86 -18.48 15.50 9.74
C LEU A 86 -17.26 15.07 10.53
N SER A 87 -17.38 15.07 11.86
CA SER A 87 -16.44 14.43 12.77
C SER A 87 -17.19 13.46 13.66
N THR A 88 -16.75 12.20 13.70
CA THR A 88 -17.40 11.17 14.50
C THR A 88 -16.41 10.19 15.09
N LYS A 89 -16.73 9.72 16.30
CA LYS A 89 -16.03 8.66 17.00
C LYS A 89 -16.86 7.39 16.92
N CYS A 90 -16.27 6.33 16.42
CA CYS A 90 -16.89 5.03 16.32
C CYS A 90 -16.31 4.05 17.34
N GLN A 91 -17.11 3.06 17.71
CA GLN A 91 -16.69 1.91 18.49
C GLN A 91 -15.43 1.27 17.89
N GLY A 92 -14.57 0.72 18.76
CA GLY A 92 -13.26 0.20 18.35
C GLY A 92 -12.17 1.27 18.19
N GLY A 93 -12.42 2.52 18.62
CA GLY A 93 -11.41 3.58 18.65
C GLY A 93 -11.14 4.24 17.30
N TYR A 94 -12.08 4.12 16.35
CA TYR A 94 -11.98 4.79 15.06
C TYR A 94 -12.46 6.23 15.18
N ASN A 95 -11.62 7.19 14.82
CA ASN A 95 -12.04 8.59 14.64
C ASN A 95 -12.13 8.85 13.14
N ILE A 96 -13.32 9.23 12.68
CA ILE A 96 -13.62 9.47 11.28
C ILE A 96 -13.90 10.95 11.08
N ASN A 97 -13.18 11.56 10.15
CA ASN A 97 -13.42 12.92 9.70
C ASN A 97 -13.70 12.93 8.20
N ILE A 98 -14.77 13.61 7.81
CA ILE A 98 -15.09 13.88 6.43
C ILE A 98 -14.90 15.36 6.19
N TRP A 99 -14.09 15.65 5.18
CA TRP A 99 -13.79 17.00 4.77
C TRP A 99 -14.38 17.24 3.39
N GLN A 100 -14.73 18.49 3.12
CA GLN A 100 -15.10 18.95 1.81
C GLN A 100 -14.14 20.04 1.37
N ASN A 101 -13.53 19.86 0.20
CA ASN A 101 -12.75 20.91 -0.44
C ASN A 101 -13.67 22.06 -0.86
N TYR A 102 -13.32 23.30 -0.53
CA TYR A 102 -14.17 24.47 -0.80
C TYR A 102 -14.28 24.79 -2.30
N ASN A 103 -13.23 24.51 -3.07
CA ASN A 103 -13.16 24.87 -4.48
C ASN A 103 -13.75 23.78 -5.37
N SER A 104 -13.37 22.52 -5.15
CA SER A 104 -13.82 21.40 -5.99
C SER A 104 -15.09 20.73 -5.47
N GLY A 105 -15.48 20.98 -4.22
CA GLY A 105 -16.53 20.22 -3.54
C GLY A 105 -16.16 18.76 -3.25
N GLU A 106 -14.91 18.36 -3.54
CA GLU A 106 -14.44 17.00 -3.36
C GLU A 106 -14.53 16.59 -1.89
N LEU A 107 -15.06 15.38 -1.67
CA LEU A 107 -15.13 14.78 -0.35
C LEU A 107 -13.88 13.97 -0.09
N LEU A 108 -13.30 14.20 1.09
CA LEU A 108 -12.13 13.51 1.60
C LEU A 108 -12.49 12.80 2.90
N TYR A 109 -12.03 11.57 3.05
CA TYR A 109 -12.22 10.73 4.21
C TYR A 109 -10.90 10.56 4.93
N ARG A 110 -10.90 10.72 6.25
CA ARG A 110 -9.75 10.46 7.12
C ARG A 110 -10.21 9.61 8.30
N ALA A 111 -9.63 8.42 8.43
CA ALA A 111 -9.81 7.57 9.59
C ALA A 111 -8.49 7.43 10.35
N THR A 112 -8.56 7.53 11.67
CA THR A 112 -7.45 7.22 12.57
C THR A 112 -7.90 6.18 13.58
N ASN A 113 -7.06 5.18 13.82
CA ASN A 113 -7.25 4.20 14.89
C ASN A 113 -5.88 3.71 15.40
N PRO A 114 -5.83 2.94 16.50
CA PRO A 114 -4.56 2.41 17.02
C PRO A 114 -3.79 1.51 16.03
N SER A 115 -4.46 0.93 15.03
CA SER A 115 -3.87 0.06 14.01
C SER A 115 -3.34 0.82 12.79
N GLY A 116 -3.60 2.12 12.67
CA GLY A 116 -3.13 2.96 11.57
C GLY A 116 -4.13 4.02 11.09
N ASN A 117 -3.70 4.76 10.07
CA ASN A 117 -4.48 5.84 9.48
C ASN A 117 -4.83 5.52 8.02
N LEU A 118 -6.01 5.96 7.58
CA LEU A 118 -6.47 5.83 6.21
C LEU A 118 -6.98 7.18 5.71
N SER A 119 -6.53 7.58 4.52
CA SER A 119 -7.00 8.79 3.85
C SER A 119 -7.46 8.44 2.44
N LEU A 120 -8.68 8.85 2.08
CA LEU A 120 -9.29 8.60 0.76
C LEU A 120 -9.86 9.91 0.21
N GLY A 121 -9.81 10.08 -1.10
CA GLY A 121 -10.48 11.18 -1.80
C GLY A 121 -11.66 10.70 -2.63
N LYS A 122 -12.22 11.61 -3.44
CA LYS A 122 -13.28 11.32 -4.42
C LYS A 122 -14.51 10.63 -3.82
N GLY A 123 -14.88 11.02 -2.60
CA GLY A 123 -16.10 10.54 -1.96
C GLY A 123 -17.36 11.05 -2.66
N THR A 124 -18.48 10.39 -2.36
CA THR A 124 -19.82 10.84 -2.77
C THR A 124 -20.70 11.01 -1.55
N LYS A 125 -21.72 11.87 -1.67
CA LYS A 125 -22.71 12.16 -0.63
C LYS A 125 -24.09 11.86 -1.18
N GLN A 126 -24.88 11.05 -0.48
CA GLN A 126 -26.22 10.63 -0.88
C GLN A 126 -27.19 10.72 0.30
N ALA A 127 -28.35 11.34 0.11
CA ALA A 127 -29.43 11.31 1.09
C ALA A 127 -30.21 10.00 0.91
N THR A 128 -30.35 9.22 1.97
CA THR A 128 -31.06 7.93 1.99
C THR A 128 -31.95 7.91 3.22
N GLU A 129 -33.26 7.69 3.06
CA GLU A 129 -34.19 7.55 4.19
C GLU A 129 -34.06 8.70 5.22
N GLY A 130 -33.93 9.95 4.76
CA GLY A 130 -33.82 11.11 5.64
C GLY A 130 -32.47 11.29 6.36
N VAL A 131 -31.49 10.40 6.14
CA VAL A 131 -30.12 10.53 6.67
C VAL A 131 -29.10 10.70 5.55
N GLN A 132 -27.98 11.34 5.87
CA GLN A 132 -26.90 11.56 4.92
C GLN A 132 -25.89 10.40 4.99
N VAL A 133 -25.50 9.88 3.83
CA VAL A 133 -24.46 8.85 3.71
C VAL A 133 -23.31 9.37 2.87
N TYR A 134 -22.11 9.20 3.37
CA TYR A 134 -20.88 9.48 2.64
C TYR A 134 -20.19 8.18 2.25
N LYS A 135 -19.89 8.01 0.97
CA LYS A 135 -19.32 6.77 0.42
C LYS A 135 -17.96 7.02 -0.21
N PHE A 136 -16.98 6.21 0.17
CA PHE A 136 -15.61 6.25 -0.34
C PHE A 136 -15.20 4.86 -0.81
N ARG A 137 -14.32 4.79 -1.80
CA ARG A 137 -13.88 3.52 -2.38
C ARG A 137 -12.36 3.45 -2.44
N ASN A 138 -11.83 2.29 -2.06
CA ASN A 138 -10.42 1.95 -2.26
C ASN A 138 -10.32 0.53 -2.83
N ARG A 139 -10.06 0.44 -4.14
CA ARG A 139 -10.02 -0.83 -4.88
C ARG A 139 -11.35 -1.60 -4.70
N ASN A 140 -11.32 -2.69 -3.95
CA ASN A 140 -12.45 -3.57 -3.67
C ASN A 140 -13.07 -3.35 -2.27
N TYR A 141 -12.64 -2.31 -1.57
CA TYR A 141 -13.22 -1.86 -0.32
C TYR A 141 -14.11 -0.65 -0.54
N GLU A 142 -15.22 -0.59 0.19
CA GLU A 142 -16.10 0.57 0.26
C GLU A 142 -16.32 0.96 1.72
N TYR A 143 -16.33 2.26 1.98
CA TYR A 143 -16.45 2.85 3.30
C TYR A 143 -17.67 3.75 3.29
N TRP A 144 -18.68 3.40 4.06
CA TRP A 144 -19.95 4.09 4.14
C TRP A 144 -20.07 4.68 5.54
N VAL A 145 -20.20 6.01 5.61
CA VAL A 145 -20.35 6.74 6.87
C VAL A 145 -21.74 7.33 6.90
N TRP A 146 -22.57 6.80 7.79
CA TRP A 146 -23.93 7.25 8.03
C TRP A 146 -23.91 8.37 9.07
N ASP A 147 -24.39 9.53 8.67
CA ASP A 147 -24.44 10.78 9.44
C ASP A 147 -25.84 10.98 10.00
N GLY A 148 -26.10 10.36 11.15
CA GLY A 148 -27.44 10.29 11.73
C GLY A 148 -28.02 8.88 11.70
N THR A 149 -29.05 8.70 12.52
CA THR A 149 -30.11 7.70 12.32
C THR A 149 -31.44 8.45 12.21
N LEU A 150 -32.51 7.76 11.80
CA LEU A 150 -33.86 8.31 11.77
C LEU A 150 -34.28 8.90 13.12
N ASP A 151 -33.90 8.25 14.21
CA ASP A 151 -34.32 8.62 15.56
C ASP A 151 -33.33 9.60 16.24
N ASN A 152 -32.07 9.65 15.78
CA ASN A 152 -31.03 10.42 16.46
C ASN A 152 -29.95 10.94 15.50
N ALA A 153 -30.00 12.24 15.22
CA ALA A 153 -29.03 12.95 14.37
C ALA A 153 -27.59 13.04 14.94
N GLN A 154 -27.39 12.73 16.23
CA GLN A 154 -26.06 12.68 16.87
C GLN A 154 -25.41 11.30 16.80
N SER A 155 -26.18 10.27 16.45
CA SER A 155 -25.71 8.91 16.22
C SER A 155 -25.32 8.70 14.75
N GLY A 156 -24.61 7.62 14.45
CA GLY A 156 -24.24 7.27 13.10
C GLY A 156 -23.67 5.86 13.04
N THR A 157 -23.25 5.44 11.86
CA THR A 157 -22.64 4.11 11.66
C THR A 157 -21.51 4.20 10.65
N LEU A 158 -20.41 3.52 10.92
CA LEU A 158 -19.37 3.23 9.96
C LEU A 158 -19.55 1.80 9.47
N GLU A 159 -19.75 1.65 8.16
CA GLU A 159 -19.81 0.37 7.48
C GLU A 159 -18.64 0.25 6.51
N VAL A 160 -17.97 -0.89 6.54
CA VAL A 160 -16.89 -1.21 5.60
C VAL A 160 -17.26 -2.49 4.88
N TYR A 161 -17.22 -2.43 3.56
CA TYR A 161 -17.49 -3.55 2.68
C TYR A 161 -16.21 -4.00 1.99
N LYS A 162 -16.12 -5.28 1.67
CA LYS A 162 -15.10 -5.86 0.78
C LYS A 162 -15.78 -6.78 -0.22
N ASN A 163 -15.60 -6.54 -1.51
CA ASN A 163 -16.28 -7.29 -2.58
C ASN A 163 -17.81 -7.37 -2.35
N ASN A 164 -18.43 -6.23 -2.00
CA ASN A 164 -19.87 -6.09 -1.70
C ASN A 164 -20.39 -6.89 -0.49
N ARG A 165 -19.50 -7.42 0.36
CA ARG A 165 -19.86 -8.06 1.62
C ARG A 165 -19.46 -7.19 2.79
N ILE A 166 -20.34 -7.07 3.79
CA ILE A 166 -20.02 -6.32 4.99
C ILE A 166 -18.85 -6.99 5.73
N LEU A 167 -17.80 -6.23 5.96
CA LEU A 167 -16.61 -6.64 6.70
C LEU A 167 -16.68 -6.12 8.14
N MET A 168 -17.18 -4.91 8.32
CA MET A 168 -17.27 -4.26 9.63
C MET A 168 -18.47 -3.32 9.68
N ARG A 169 -19.11 -3.27 10.84
CA ARG A 169 -20.11 -2.27 11.22
C ARG A 169 -19.76 -1.75 12.61
N GLN A 170 -19.65 -0.44 12.77
CA GLN A 170 -19.39 0.20 14.06
C GLN A 170 -20.38 1.32 14.31
N THR A 171 -20.93 1.37 15.52
CA THR A 171 -21.76 2.50 15.93
C THR A 171 -20.86 3.71 16.15
N CYS A 172 -21.32 4.87 15.69
CA CYS A 172 -20.60 6.13 15.82
C CYS A 172 -21.44 7.20 16.53
N ARG A 173 -20.75 8.17 17.12
CA ARG A 173 -21.33 9.36 17.72
C ARG A 173 -20.58 10.60 17.23
N LYS A 174 -21.31 11.66 16.88
CA LYS A 174 -20.69 12.94 16.51
C LYS A 174 -19.84 13.49 17.66
N SER A 175 -18.71 14.11 17.30
CA SER A 175 -17.79 14.77 18.24
C SER A 175 -18.00 16.28 18.25
#